data_AF-K9ZAN2-F1
#
_entry.id   AF-K9ZAN2-F1
#
_cell.length_a   1.000
_cell.length_b   1.000
_cell.length_c   1.000
_cell.angle_alpha   90.00
_cell.angle_beta   90.00
_cell.angle_gamma   90.00
#
_symmetry.space_group_name_H-M   'P 1'
#
loop_
_entity.id
_entity.type
_entity.pdbx_description
1 polymer ?
#
loop_
_entity_poly.entity_id
_entity_poly.type
_entity_poly.pdbx_seq_one_letter_code
_entity_poly.pdbx_strand_id
1 'polypeptide(L)'
;MDLVLICYQLTSQFPKTEIYGLSSQIQRAAVSIPANIAEGKGRNHLGDYIRHLSMANGSLKELETHLMIVGRLGYLNLSSG
;
A
#
# COMPACT_ATOMS: atom_id res chain seq x y z
N MET A 1 6.76 8.50 -4.05
CA MET A 1 6.31 7.36 -4.88
C MET A 1 7.06 6.07 -4.51
N ASP A 2 8.21 6.17 -3.87
CA ASP A 2 9.10 5.05 -3.52
C ASP A 2 8.41 3.92 -2.74
N LEU A 3 7.49 4.24 -1.82
CA LEU A 3 6.69 3.23 -1.11
C LEU A 3 5.94 2.30 -2.08
N VAL A 4 5.37 2.84 -3.16
CA VAL A 4 4.67 2.03 -4.18
C VAL A 4 5.67 1.07 -4.83
N LEU A 5 6.81 1.58 -5.26
CA LEU A 5 7.84 0.75 -5.91
C LEU A 5 8.34 -0.36 -5.00
N ILE A 6 8.57 -0.06 -3.72
CA ILE A 6 8.96 -1.04 -2.69
C ILE A 6 7.87 -2.11 -2.54
N CYS A 7 6.60 -1.74 -2.48
CA CYS A 7 5.49 -2.70 -2.38
C CYS A 7 5.40 -3.61 -3.62
N TYR A 8 5.59 -3.09 -4.83
CA TYR A 8 5.63 -3.90 -6.05
C TYR A 8 6.82 -4.86 -6.08
N GLN A 9 8.01 -4.38 -5.71
CA GLN A 9 9.21 -5.22 -5.61
C GLN A 9 9.03 -6.32 -4.56
N LEU A 10 8.52 -5.98 -3.38
CA LEU A 10 8.25 -6.92 -2.31
C LEU A 10 7.27 -8.02 -2.75
N THR A 11 6.11 -7.62 -3.27
CA THR A 11 5.03 -8.56 -3.65
C THR A 11 5.39 -9.44 -4.85
N SER A 12 6.41 -9.07 -5.64
CA SER A 12 6.94 -9.92 -6.72
C SER A 12 7.62 -11.21 -6.20
N GLN A 13 7.98 -11.24 -4.91
CA GLN A 13 8.64 -12.37 -4.26
C GLN A 13 7.66 -13.35 -3.60
N PHE A 14 6.36 -13.04 -3.60
CA PHE A 14 5.36 -13.87 -2.93
C PHE A 14 5.02 -15.12 -3.77
N PRO A 15 4.44 -16.17 -3.15
CA PRO A 15 3.91 -17.31 -3.87
C PRO A 15 2.91 -16.89 -4.96
N LYS A 16 2.91 -17.58 -6.11
CA LYS A 16 1.98 -17.28 -7.22
C LYS A 16 0.51 -17.33 -6.84
N THR A 17 0.16 -18.10 -5.80
CA THR A 17 -1.19 -18.17 -5.24
C THR A 17 -1.67 -16.84 -4.66
N GLU A 18 -0.78 -15.93 -4.29
CA GLU A 18 -1.09 -14.63 -3.68
C GLU A 18 -1.24 -13.49 -4.69
N ILE A 19 -1.07 -13.74 -6.00
CA ILE A 19 -1.17 -12.71 -7.05
C ILE A 19 -2.48 -11.93 -6.94
N TYR A 20 -3.61 -12.64 -6.80
CA TYR A 20 -4.93 -12.04 -6.60
C TYR A 20 -5.29 -11.86 -5.12
N GLY A 21 -4.48 -12.38 -4.20
CA GLY A 21 -4.61 -12.25 -2.76
C GLY A 21 -3.87 -11.03 -2.22
N LEU A 22 -2.92 -11.26 -1.30
CA LEU A 22 -2.18 -10.22 -0.59
C LEU A 22 -1.36 -9.33 -1.53
N SER A 23 -0.80 -9.86 -2.62
CA SER A 23 -0.03 -9.05 -3.57
C SER A 23 -0.88 -7.93 -4.17
N SER A 24 -2.08 -8.26 -4.65
CA SER A 24 -2.98 -7.27 -5.24
C SER A 24 -3.50 -6.25 -4.21
N GLN A 25 -3.76 -6.69 -2.98
CA GLN A 25 -4.27 -5.82 -1.91
C GLN A 25 -3.20 -4.82 -1.45
N ILE A 26 -1.96 -5.28 -1.28
CA ILE A 26 -0.82 -4.42 -0.91
C ILE A 26 -0.53 -3.40 -2.01
N GLN A 27 -0.47 -3.82 -3.28
CA GLN A 27 -0.21 -2.91 -4.39
C GLN A 27 -1.30 -1.84 -4.51
N ARG A 28 -2.58 -2.21 -4.41
CA ARG A 28 -3.70 -1.25 -4.44
C ARG A 28 -3.65 -0.27 -3.27
N ALA A 29 -3.46 -0.75 -2.05
CA ALA A 29 -3.35 0.11 -0.88
C ALA A 29 -2.18 1.09 -1.01
N ALA A 30 -1.01 0.60 -1.44
CA ALA A 30 0.18 1.43 -1.64
C ALA A 30 -0.03 2.51 -2.71
N VAL A 31 -0.65 2.17 -3.86
CA VAL A 31 -0.97 3.14 -4.94
C VAL A 31 -2.01 4.17 -4.49
N SER A 32 -3.00 3.75 -3.71
CA SER A 32 -4.09 4.60 -3.22
C SER A 32 -3.59 5.74 -2.33
N ILE A 33 -2.52 5.53 -1.56
CA ILE A 33 -1.97 6.54 -0.64
C ILE A 33 -1.54 7.83 -1.38
N PRO A 34 -0.55 7.80 -2.29
CA PRO A 34 -0.14 9.01 -3.02
C PRO A 34 -1.21 9.50 -4.00
N ALA A 35 -2.04 8.62 -4.55
CA ALA A 35 -3.14 9.01 -5.43
C ALA A 35 -4.14 9.91 -4.69
N ASN A 36 -4.57 9.51 -3.49
CA ASN A 36 -5.46 10.32 -2.67
C ASN A 36 -4.83 11.63 -2.22
N ILE A 37 -3.54 11.64 -1.84
CA ILE A 37 -2.83 12.88 -1.49
C ILE A 37 -2.82 13.85 -2.67
N ALA A 38 -2.47 13.37 -3.87
CA ALA A 38 -2.41 14.20 -5.07
C ALA A 38 -3.80 14.70 -5.49
N GLU A 39 -4.80 13.83 -5.48
CA GLU A 39 -6.18 14.20 -5.81
C GLU A 39 -6.72 15.26 -4.85
N GLY A 40 -6.54 15.05 -3.55
CA GLY A 40 -6.94 16.01 -2.52
C GLY A 40 -6.24 17.36 -2.67
N LYS A 41 -4.93 17.36 -2.99
CA LYS A 41 -4.16 18.58 -3.21
C LYS A 41 -4.66 19.37 -4.43
N GLY A 42 -5.25 18.70 -5.42
CA GLY A 42 -5.88 19.31 -6.59
C GLY A 42 -7.28 19.87 -6.35
N ARG A 43 -7.85 19.74 -5.15
CA ARG A 43 -9.19 20.26 -4.81
C ARG A 43 -9.13 21.72 -4.35
N ASN A 44 -10.21 22.45 -4.60
CA ASN A 44 -10.30 23.89 -4.29
C ASN A 44 -10.69 24.18 -2.82
N HIS A 45 -11.21 23.18 -2.10
CA HIS A 45 -11.69 23.35 -0.73
C HIS A 45 -10.85 22.54 0.26
N LEU A 46 -10.50 23.16 1.38
CA LEU A 46 -9.73 22.52 2.45
C LEU A 46 -10.43 21.26 2.98
N GLY A 47 -11.76 21.26 3.08
CA GLY A 47 -12.53 20.10 3.53
C GLY A 47 -12.35 18.87 2.62
N ASP A 48 -12.33 19.06 1.31
CA ASP A 48 -12.06 17.98 0.36
C ASP A 48 -10.62 17.47 0.50
N TYR A 49 -9.65 18.37 0.67
CA TYR A 49 -8.26 17.97 0.88
C TYR A 49 -8.12 17.11 2.14
N ILE A 50 -8.71 17.53 3.27
CA ILE A 50 -8.72 16.77 4.52
C ILE A 50 -9.39 15.41 4.34
N ARG A 51 -10.51 15.33 3.61
CA ARG A 51 -11.18 14.06 3.32
C ARG A 51 -10.24 13.11 2.56
N HIS A 52 -9.56 13.59 1.53
CA HIS A 52 -8.60 12.78 0.77
C HIS A 52 -7.38 12.36 1.60
N LEU A 53 -6.87 13.22 2.49
CA LEU A 53 -5.82 12.82 3.43
C LEU A 53 -6.30 11.73 4.40
N SER A 54 -7.55 11.79 4.85
CA SER A 54 -8.17 10.73 5.67
C SER A 54 -8.23 9.40 4.92
N MET A 55 -8.63 9.43 3.64
CA MET A 55 -8.63 8.23 2.78
C MET A 55 -7.20 7.67 2.57
N ALA A 56 -6.22 8.54 2.32
CA ALA A 56 -4.82 8.12 2.21
C ALA A 56 -4.31 7.46 3.50
N ASN A 57 -4.68 8.01 4.67
CA ASN A 57 -4.35 7.42 5.96
C ASN A 57 -5.05 6.06 6.18
N GLY A 58 -6.30 5.91 5.72
CA GLY A 58 -7.00 4.62 5.70
C GLY A 58 -6.24 3.56 4.90
N SER A 59 -5.86 3.88 3.66
CA SER A 59 -5.05 2.98 2.82
C SER A 59 -3.68 2.66 3.44
N LEU A 60 -3.06 3.60 4.15
CA LEU A 60 -1.81 3.35 4.88
C LEU A 60 -2.00 2.31 6.00
N LYS A 61 -3.11 2.39 6.75
CA LYS A 61 -3.43 1.44 7.82
C LYS A 61 -3.80 0.05 7.31
N GLU A 62 -4.49 -0.02 6.17
CA GLU A 62 -4.69 -1.29 5.47
C GLU A 62 -3.36 -1.91 5.00
N LEU A 63 -2.48 -1.10 4.40
CA LEU A 63 -1.15 -1.55 3.97
C LEU A 63 -0.34 -2.10 5.15
N GLU A 64 -0.28 -1.38 6.27
CA GLU A 64 0.38 -1.81 7.51
C GLU A 64 -0.17 -3.17 7.98
N THR A 65 -1.49 -3.34 7.96
CA THR A 65 -2.16 -4.59 8.35
C THR A 65 -1.77 -5.75 7.43
N HIS A 66 -1.80 -5.55 6.12
CA HIS A 66 -1.40 -6.58 5.16
C HIS A 66 0.08 -6.96 5.30
N LEU A 67 0.97 -6.00 5.54
CA LEU A 67 2.38 -6.27 5.76
C LEU A 67 2.63 -7.09 7.05
N MET A 68 1.88 -6.83 8.12
CA MET A 68 1.91 -7.66 9.32
C MET A 68 1.45 -9.10 9.04
N ILE A 69 0.43 -9.29 8.20
CA ILE A 69 -0.04 -10.63 7.78
C ILE A 69 1.06 -11.34 6.98
N VAL A 70 1.66 -10.66 5.98
CA VAL A 70 2.78 -11.18 5.19
C VAL A 70 3.93 -11.64 6.08
N GLY A 71 4.28 -10.85 7.10
CA GLY A 71 5.30 -11.22 8.09
C GLY A 71 4.95 -12.50 8.86
N ARG A 72 3.69 -12.64 9.31
CA ARG A 72 3.20 -13.85 10.02
C ARG A 72 3.14 -15.09 9.13
N LEU A 73 2.92 -14.91 7.84
CA LEU A 73 2.95 -15.99 6.84
C LEU A 73 4.38 -16.38 6.42
N GLY A 74 5.40 -15.65 6.89
CA GLY A 74 6.80 -15.92 6.55
C GLY A 74 7.17 -15.59 5.11
N TYR A 75 6.41 -14.70 4.45
CA TYR A 75 6.68 -14.30 3.05
C TYR A 75 7.79 -13.25 2.95
N LEU A 76 8.19 -12.66 4.07
CA LEU A 76 9.37 -11.80 4.17
C LEU A 76 10.62 -12.66 4.35
N ASN A 77 11.12 -13.27 3.27
CA ASN A 77 12.47 -13.81 3.29
C ASN A 77 13.45 -12.65 3.14
N LEU A 78 13.94 -12.14 4.27
CA LEU A 78 15.18 -11.39 4.30
C LEU A 78 16.31 -12.39 4.03
N SER A 79 16.56 -12.65 2.75
CA SER A 79 17.80 -13.32 2.33
C SER A 79 18.95 -12.52 2.92
N SER A 80 19.57 -13.07 3.96
CA SER A 80 20.79 -12.55 4.55
C SER A 80 21.88 -12.76 3.51
N GLY A 81 22.08 -11.75 2.66
CA GLY A 81 23.26 -11.60 1.81
C GLY A 81 24.31 -10.82 2.56
#